data_AF-A0A9P6P1N9-F1
#
_entry.id   AF-A0A9P6P1N9-F1
#
_cell.length_a   1.000
_cell.length_b   1.000
_cell.length_c   1.000
_cell.angle_alpha   90.00
_cell.angle_beta   90.00
_cell.angle_gamma   90.00
#
_symmetry.space_group_name_H-M   'P 1'
#
loop_
_entity.id
_entity.type
_entity.pdbx_description
1 polymer ?
#
loop_
_entity_poly.entity_id
_entity_poly.type
_entity_poly.pdbx_seq_one_letter_code
_entity_poly.pdbx_strand_id
1 'polypeptide(L)'
;MSILQQTRRSLHAAVSKKTLYGWGQAQALPLTQSDRIYTEPICLSAQPDYALDTPDVTHVAAGWGHSLIGTRSHVHAFGLNRSGQLGCDDNRVMVLDQAKTKLLACGREHSHIVTDDGKSTTLYSFGNNMYGQLGLGKNKATHPGNLVKQDRPQKVTGYEGSVRHIACGLDHTVFVTDHAVYAMGWGADGQLGLDKSWSSDACVPKPLRLDPKVKRLAGSTDYTLALMDDGQLWTWGNSEYGQGMQGAKIDRILEPIKIEASGVVDIAAGGPFSVVLTGMNNRKTPRWSRSFH
;
A
#
# COMPACT_ATOMS: atom_id res chain seq x y z
N MET A 1 -18.66 64.83 2.07
CA MET A 1 -18.84 63.50 2.68
C MET A 1 -18.58 62.47 1.58
N SER A 2 -17.35 61.94 1.50
CA SER A 2 -16.98 60.99 0.45
C SER A 2 -17.22 59.55 0.91
N ILE A 3 -17.77 58.78 -0.03
CA ILE A 3 -18.06 57.36 0.05
C ILE A 3 -16.72 56.60 0.04
N LEU A 4 -16.49 55.75 1.04
CA LEU A 4 -15.45 54.71 1.01
C LEU A 4 -16.14 53.35 0.99
N GLN A 5 -16.33 52.82 -0.22
CA GLN A 5 -16.62 51.40 -0.42
C GLN A 5 -15.35 50.60 -0.08
N GLN A 6 -15.40 49.85 1.02
CA GLN A 6 -14.44 48.77 1.26
C GLN A 6 -14.68 47.67 0.22
N THR A 7 -13.79 47.59 -0.77
CA THR A 7 -13.66 46.42 -1.64
C THR A 7 -13.19 45.24 -0.80
N ARG A 8 -14.08 44.28 -0.51
CA ARG A 8 -13.70 42.95 -0.04
C ARG A 8 -12.98 42.23 -1.18
N ARG A 9 -11.64 42.15 -1.11
CA ARG A 9 -10.89 41.14 -1.88
C ARG A 9 -11.18 39.78 -1.24
N SER A 10 -11.92 38.93 -1.96
CA SER A 10 -12.06 37.52 -1.61
C SER A 10 -10.68 36.88 -1.60
N LEU A 11 -10.27 36.39 -0.43
CA LEU A 11 -9.21 35.40 -0.32
C LEU A 11 -9.73 34.11 -0.97
N HIS A 12 -9.60 33.99 -2.29
CA HIS A 12 -9.53 32.67 -2.89
C HIS A 12 -8.25 32.04 -2.35
N ALA A 13 -8.39 31.16 -1.35
CA ALA A 13 -7.34 30.27 -0.92
C ALA A 13 -6.76 29.62 -2.18
N ALA A 14 -5.49 29.89 -2.47
CA ALA A 14 -4.80 29.27 -3.58
C ALA A 14 -4.86 27.77 -3.38
N VAL A 15 -5.70 27.08 -4.16
CA VAL A 15 -5.70 25.62 -4.21
C VAL A 15 -4.30 25.24 -4.68
N SER A 16 -3.51 24.63 -3.79
CA SER A 16 -2.14 24.22 -4.14
C SER A 16 -2.21 23.30 -5.35
N LYS A 17 -1.70 23.76 -6.49
CA LYS A 17 -1.64 22.94 -7.71
C LYS A 17 -0.72 21.75 -7.42
N LYS A 18 -1.26 20.54 -7.41
CA LYS A 18 -0.46 19.31 -7.31
C LYS A 18 0.23 19.08 -8.66
N THR A 19 1.46 18.56 -8.62
CA THR A 19 2.21 18.23 -9.83
C THR A 19 2.75 16.81 -9.68
N LEU A 20 2.53 15.99 -10.70
CA LEU A 20 2.96 14.59 -10.71
C LEU A 20 4.35 14.50 -11.34
N TYR A 21 5.31 13.95 -10.60
CA TYR A 21 6.63 13.62 -11.10
C TYR A 21 6.84 12.10 -11.14
N GLY A 22 7.69 11.64 -12.06
CA GLY A 22 8.05 10.24 -12.17
C GLY A 22 9.37 10.05 -12.91
N TRP A 23 9.96 8.87 -12.78
CA TRP A 23 11.21 8.46 -13.43
C TRP A 23 11.25 6.93 -13.49
N GLY A 24 12.31 6.38 -14.10
CA GLY A 24 12.46 4.95 -14.35
C GLY A 24 11.83 4.52 -15.67
N GLN A 25 11.35 3.28 -15.73
CA GLN A 25 10.76 2.69 -16.94
C GLN A 25 9.39 3.31 -17.24
N ALA A 26 9.24 3.96 -18.41
CA ALA A 26 8.06 4.72 -18.77
C ALA A 26 6.78 3.89 -18.88
N GLN A 27 6.88 2.58 -19.13
CA GLN A 27 5.73 1.66 -19.21
C GLN A 27 4.82 1.75 -17.97
N ALA A 28 5.40 1.96 -16.78
CA ALA A 28 4.68 2.06 -15.51
C ALA A 28 4.32 3.51 -15.14
N LEU A 29 4.55 4.48 -16.02
CA LEU A 29 4.20 5.89 -15.85
C LEU A 29 2.94 6.23 -16.66
N PRO A 30 2.21 7.31 -16.32
CA PRO A 30 1.03 7.76 -17.05
C PRO A 30 1.40 8.44 -18.39
N LEU A 31 2.15 7.73 -19.22
CA LEU A 31 2.66 8.16 -20.52
C LEU A 31 2.23 7.15 -21.59
N THR A 32 2.05 7.63 -22.81
CA THR A 32 1.69 6.77 -23.95
C THR A 32 2.91 6.18 -24.65
N GLN A 33 4.10 6.77 -24.49
CA GLN A 33 5.35 6.20 -24.99
C GLN A 33 5.93 5.19 -23.98
N SER A 34 5.98 3.91 -24.37
CA SER A 34 6.23 2.81 -23.44
C SER A 34 7.71 2.60 -23.11
N ASP A 35 8.63 2.74 -24.07
CA ASP A 35 9.96 2.09 -23.91
C ASP A 35 11.09 3.02 -23.47
N ARG A 36 10.77 4.27 -23.10
CA ARG A 36 11.76 5.21 -22.59
C ARG A 36 12.13 4.91 -21.14
N ILE A 37 13.40 5.08 -20.81
CA ILE A 37 13.87 5.12 -19.42
C ILE A 37 14.20 6.56 -19.07
N TYR A 38 13.58 7.07 -18.00
CA TYR A 38 13.88 8.39 -17.44
C TYR A 38 14.84 8.23 -16.26
N THR A 39 16.07 8.71 -16.38
CA THR A 39 17.09 8.62 -15.32
C THR A 39 16.98 9.73 -14.29
N GLU A 40 16.11 10.71 -14.51
CA GLU A 40 15.87 11.85 -13.64
C GLU A 40 14.37 12.10 -13.46
N PRO A 41 13.92 12.71 -12.35
CA PRO A 41 12.53 13.09 -12.16
C PRO A 41 12.05 14.04 -13.26
N ILE A 42 11.00 13.64 -13.98
CA ILE A 42 10.32 14.49 -14.97
C ILE A 42 8.94 14.88 -14.47
N CYS A 43 8.50 16.09 -14.83
CA CYS A 43 7.12 16.52 -14.64
C CYS A 43 6.22 15.78 -15.64
N LEU A 44 5.51 14.75 -15.17
CA LEU A 44 4.70 13.87 -16.02
C LEU A 44 3.54 14.61 -16.67
N SER A 45 2.85 15.47 -15.92
CA SER A 45 1.71 16.25 -16.44
C SER A 45 2.12 17.37 -17.40
N ALA A 46 3.42 17.58 -17.65
CA ALA A 46 3.94 18.50 -18.65
C ALA A 46 4.47 17.78 -19.90
N GLN A 47 4.47 16.45 -19.93
CA GLN A 47 4.93 15.70 -21.10
C GLN A 47 3.86 15.73 -22.21
N PRO A 48 4.28 15.80 -23.49
CA PRO A 48 3.35 15.86 -24.63
C PRO A 48 2.52 14.58 -24.80
N ASP A 49 2.96 13.47 -24.22
CA ASP A 49 2.37 12.14 -24.36
C ASP A 49 1.69 11.67 -23.06
N TYR A 50 1.38 12.62 -22.15
CA TYR A 50 0.66 12.37 -20.90
C TYR A 50 -0.69 11.70 -21.16
N ALA A 51 -0.92 10.57 -20.49
CA ALA A 51 -2.02 9.66 -20.79
C ALA A 51 -3.31 9.93 -19.97
N LEU A 52 -3.31 10.93 -19.09
CA LEU A 52 -4.49 11.25 -18.27
C LEU A 52 -5.17 12.52 -18.78
N ASP A 53 -6.49 12.46 -18.92
CA ASP A 53 -7.32 13.59 -19.36
C ASP A 53 -7.39 14.73 -18.32
N THR A 54 -6.82 14.53 -17.13
CA THR A 54 -6.83 15.51 -16.05
C THR A 54 -5.51 15.56 -15.29
N PRO A 55 -5.07 16.77 -14.86
CA PRO A 55 -3.96 16.91 -13.92
C PRO A 55 -4.37 16.64 -12.46
N ASP A 56 -5.66 16.43 -12.16
CA ASP A 56 -6.19 16.25 -10.80
C ASP A 56 -5.92 14.84 -10.24
N VAL A 57 -4.63 14.52 -10.07
CA VAL A 57 -4.18 13.30 -9.40
C VAL A 57 -4.33 13.46 -7.89
N THR A 58 -5.01 12.49 -7.27
CA THR A 58 -5.31 12.47 -5.84
C THR A 58 -4.44 11.47 -5.08
N HIS A 59 -4.12 10.34 -5.72
CA HIS A 59 -3.41 9.22 -5.12
C HIS A 59 -2.45 8.59 -6.13
N VAL A 60 -1.36 8.02 -5.63
CA VAL A 60 -0.43 7.22 -6.42
C VAL A 60 -0.04 5.98 -5.62
N ALA A 61 0.13 4.85 -6.31
CA ALA A 61 0.76 3.66 -5.77
C ALA A 61 1.64 3.04 -6.86
N ALA A 62 2.78 2.49 -6.45
CA ALA A 62 3.71 1.81 -7.33
C ALA A 62 4.01 0.42 -6.78
N GLY A 63 3.94 -0.59 -7.65
CA GLY A 63 4.34 -1.96 -7.38
C GLY A 63 5.67 -2.26 -8.05
N TRP A 64 5.97 -3.55 -8.22
CA TRP A 64 7.25 -3.98 -8.79
C TRP A 64 7.44 -3.58 -10.26
N GLY A 65 6.36 -3.51 -11.05
CA GLY A 65 6.43 -3.13 -12.46
C GLY A 65 5.16 -2.44 -12.99
N HIS A 66 4.32 -1.92 -12.09
CA HIS A 66 3.09 -1.23 -12.44
C HIS A 66 2.80 -0.09 -11.46
N SER A 67 1.93 0.83 -11.86
CA SER A 67 1.43 1.88 -10.99
C SER A 67 -0.08 2.03 -11.11
N LEU A 68 -0.68 2.54 -10.02
CA LEU A 68 -2.06 2.99 -9.99
C LEU A 68 -2.09 4.49 -9.69
N ILE A 69 -2.83 5.23 -10.51
CA ILE A 69 -3.00 6.67 -10.37
C ILE A 69 -4.49 6.97 -10.13
N GLY A 70 -4.83 7.46 -8.94
CA GLY A 70 -6.18 7.86 -8.59
C GLY A 70 -6.45 9.30 -8.99
N THR A 71 -7.61 9.56 -9.58
CA THR A 71 -8.15 10.91 -9.82
C THR A 71 -9.37 11.16 -8.92
N ARG A 72 -10.21 12.15 -9.21
CA ARG A 72 -11.46 12.35 -8.46
C ARG A 72 -12.54 11.31 -8.75
N SER A 73 -12.50 10.70 -9.94
CA SER A 73 -13.57 9.84 -10.46
C SER A 73 -13.10 8.46 -10.92
N HIS A 74 -11.81 8.29 -11.20
CA HIS A 74 -11.28 7.08 -11.81
C HIS A 74 -9.96 6.65 -11.16
N VAL A 75 -9.63 5.38 -11.32
CA VAL A 75 -8.28 4.88 -11.09
C VAL A 75 -7.72 4.43 -12.44
N HIS A 76 -6.53 4.91 -12.76
CA HIS A 76 -5.80 4.55 -13.96
C HIS A 76 -4.64 3.62 -13.61
N ALA A 77 -4.28 2.72 -14.51
CA ALA A 77 -3.23 1.75 -14.28
C ALA A 77 -2.25 1.68 -15.46
N PHE A 78 -0.96 1.58 -15.14
CA PHE A 78 0.13 1.58 -16.11
C PHE A 78 1.15 0.49 -15.77
N GLY A 79 1.80 -0.10 -16.78
CA GLY A 79 2.91 -1.04 -16.61
C GLY A 79 2.56 -2.48 -16.95
N LEU A 80 3.22 -3.41 -16.28
CA LEU A 80 3.06 -4.85 -16.51
C LEU A 80 1.62 -5.31 -16.15
N ASN A 81 1.05 -6.20 -16.98
CA ASN A 81 -0.29 -6.76 -16.75
C ASN A 81 -0.39 -8.29 -16.91
N ARG A 82 0.72 -9.02 -16.78
CA ARG A 82 0.74 -10.49 -17.01
C ARG A 82 -0.23 -11.25 -16.12
N SER A 83 -0.47 -10.73 -14.92
CA SER A 83 -1.32 -11.35 -13.90
C SER A 83 -2.63 -10.60 -13.69
N GLY A 84 -2.97 -9.61 -14.53
CA GLY A 84 -4.18 -8.81 -14.39
C GLY A 84 -4.06 -7.65 -13.38
N GLN A 85 -2.83 -7.31 -12.95
CA GLN A 85 -2.59 -6.32 -11.90
C GLN A 85 -2.97 -4.88 -12.26
N LEU A 86 -3.34 -4.60 -13.51
CA LEU A 86 -3.89 -3.32 -13.92
C LEU A 86 -5.41 -3.24 -13.70
N GLY A 87 -6.11 -4.37 -13.57
CA GLY A 87 -7.55 -4.41 -13.29
C GLY A 87 -8.43 -3.92 -14.45
N CYS A 88 -7.83 -3.66 -15.60
CA CYS A 88 -8.52 -3.18 -16.79
C CYS A 88 -7.94 -3.83 -18.05
N ASP A 89 -8.74 -3.80 -19.12
CA ASP A 89 -8.24 -4.05 -20.47
C ASP A 89 -7.35 -2.89 -20.93
N ASP A 90 -7.03 -2.86 -22.23
CA ASP A 90 -6.11 -1.91 -22.88
C ASP A 90 -6.43 -0.42 -22.65
N ASN A 91 -7.65 -0.09 -22.21
CA ASN A 91 -8.07 1.29 -21.95
C ASN A 91 -7.48 1.91 -20.67
N ARG A 92 -6.70 1.16 -19.86
CA ARG A 92 -5.96 1.68 -18.68
C ARG A 92 -6.81 2.37 -17.60
N VAL A 93 -8.13 2.30 -17.68
CA VAL A 93 -9.07 2.99 -16.79
C VAL A 93 -9.96 1.98 -16.08
N MET A 94 -10.07 2.13 -14.77
CA MET A 94 -11.04 1.43 -13.92
C MET A 94 -12.10 2.42 -13.46
N VAL A 95 -13.35 2.06 -13.72
CA VAL A 95 -14.54 2.75 -13.20
C VAL A 95 -15.04 1.94 -12.01
N LEU A 96 -15.05 2.56 -10.82
CA LEU A 96 -15.63 1.98 -9.61
C LEU A 96 -16.90 2.77 -9.28
N ASP A 97 -18.03 2.09 -9.10
CA ASP A 97 -19.36 2.69 -8.95
C ASP A 97 -19.40 3.84 -7.93
N GLN A 98 -19.36 5.08 -8.45
CA GLN A 98 -19.63 6.37 -7.76
C GLN A 98 -18.89 6.66 -6.44
N ALA A 99 -18.02 5.77 -5.96
CA ALA A 99 -17.29 5.90 -4.70
C ALA A 99 -15.90 6.53 -4.94
N LYS A 100 -15.46 7.38 -4.01
CA LYS A 100 -14.19 8.10 -4.14
C LYS A 100 -13.04 7.18 -3.76
N THR A 101 -11.95 7.20 -4.52
CA THR A 101 -10.70 6.52 -4.13
C THR A 101 -10.18 7.10 -2.81
N LYS A 102 -9.91 6.23 -1.85
CA LYS A 102 -9.34 6.55 -0.53
C LYS A 102 -7.90 6.07 -0.40
N LEU A 103 -7.61 4.83 -0.84
CA LEU A 103 -6.26 4.24 -0.77
C LEU A 103 -6.00 3.43 -2.04
N LEU A 104 -4.73 3.39 -2.42
CA LEU A 104 -4.19 2.52 -3.46
C LEU A 104 -3.00 1.76 -2.89
N ALA A 105 -2.86 0.48 -3.24
CA ALA A 105 -1.69 -0.31 -2.90
C ALA A 105 -1.36 -1.28 -4.01
N CYS A 106 -0.06 -1.49 -4.24
CA CYS A 106 0.46 -2.36 -5.27
C CYS A 106 1.54 -3.28 -4.68
N GLY A 107 1.44 -4.58 -4.92
CA GLY A 107 2.49 -5.55 -4.62
C GLY A 107 3.32 -5.92 -5.84
N ARG A 108 3.85 -7.15 -5.89
CA ARG A 108 4.64 -7.62 -7.05
C ARG A 108 3.81 -7.66 -8.34
N GLU A 109 2.69 -8.36 -8.28
CA GLU A 109 1.79 -8.56 -9.41
C GLU A 109 0.31 -8.52 -8.98
N HIS A 110 0.00 -7.77 -7.92
CA HIS A 110 -1.36 -7.60 -7.43
C HIS A 110 -1.58 -6.16 -6.97
N SER A 111 -2.86 -5.79 -6.86
CA SER A 111 -3.30 -4.41 -6.69
C SER A 111 -4.56 -4.36 -5.83
N HIS A 112 -4.67 -3.26 -5.07
CA HIS A 112 -5.83 -2.97 -4.26
C HIS A 112 -6.29 -1.53 -4.41
N ILE A 113 -7.61 -1.35 -4.39
CA ILE A 113 -8.26 -0.04 -4.33
C ILE A 113 -9.21 -0.06 -3.14
N VAL A 114 -9.05 0.91 -2.24
CA VAL A 114 -10.04 1.18 -1.20
C VAL A 114 -10.86 2.38 -1.65
N THR A 115 -12.16 2.22 -1.80
CA THR A 115 -13.09 3.33 -2.05
C THR A 115 -13.81 3.73 -0.77
N ASP A 116 -14.33 4.96 -0.73
CA ASP A 116 -15.11 5.52 0.37
C ASP A 116 -16.39 6.18 -0.19
N ASP A 117 -17.55 5.76 0.31
CA ASP A 117 -18.86 6.29 -0.07
C ASP A 117 -19.36 7.38 0.91
N GLY A 118 -18.54 7.75 1.90
CA GLY A 118 -18.87 8.68 2.97
C GLY A 118 -19.52 8.03 4.19
N LYS A 119 -19.88 6.74 4.12
CA LYS A 119 -20.39 5.94 5.24
C LYS A 119 -19.43 4.83 5.63
N SER A 120 -18.85 4.16 4.65
CA SER A 120 -17.96 3.02 4.82
C SER A 120 -16.95 2.93 3.67
N THR A 121 -15.91 2.13 3.89
CA THR A 121 -14.97 1.83 2.81
C THR A 121 -15.20 0.45 2.21
N THR A 122 -14.95 0.29 0.92
CA THR A 122 -14.91 -1.02 0.25
C THR A 122 -13.52 -1.31 -0.28
N LEU A 123 -12.98 -2.50 0.01
CA LEU A 123 -11.74 -3.02 -0.54
C LEU A 123 -12.00 -3.82 -1.82
N TYR A 124 -11.32 -3.43 -2.90
CA TYR A 124 -11.27 -4.17 -4.16
C TYR A 124 -9.86 -4.70 -4.40
N SER A 125 -9.76 -5.92 -4.92
CA SER A 125 -8.49 -6.60 -5.22
C SER A 125 -8.49 -7.16 -6.64
N PHE A 126 -7.33 -7.11 -7.31
CA PHE A 126 -7.11 -7.66 -8.64
C PHE A 126 -5.63 -7.96 -8.88
N GLY A 127 -5.34 -8.77 -9.90
CA GLY A 127 -4.00 -9.26 -10.21
C GLY A 127 -3.78 -10.74 -9.85
N ASN A 128 -2.52 -11.08 -9.56
CA ASN A 128 -2.09 -12.41 -9.13
C ASN A 128 -2.78 -12.80 -7.83
N ASN A 129 -3.28 -14.04 -7.76
CA ASN A 129 -3.91 -14.60 -6.57
C ASN A 129 -3.41 -16.04 -6.29
N MET A 130 -2.24 -16.43 -6.79
CA MET A 130 -1.71 -17.78 -6.62
C MET A 130 -1.56 -18.19 -5.15
N TYR A 131 -1.31 -17.24 -4.25
CA TYR A 131 -1.17 -17.51 -2.81
C TYR A 131 -2.32 -16.94 -1.99
N GLY A 132 -3.34 -16.35 -2.62
CA GLY A 132 -4.50 -15.81 -1.94
C GLY A 132 -4.39 -14.32 -1.56
N GLN A 133 -3.41 -13.58 -2.09
CA GLN A 133 -3.16 -12.18 -1.77
C GLN A 133 -4.31 -11.23 -2.11
N LEU A 134 -5.28 -11.67 -2.92
CA LEU A 134 -6.48 -10.89 -3.20
C LEU A 134 -7.58 -11.06 -2.15
N GLY A 135 -7.53 -12.11 -1.32
CA GLY A 135 -8.54 -12.37 -0.27
C GLY A 135 -9.88 -12.90 -0.78
N LEU A 136 -9.91 -13.53 -1.96
CA LEU A 136 -11.15 -13.90 -2.66
C LEU A 136 -11.56 -15.37 -2.48
N GLY A 137 -11.02 -16.06 -1.47
CA GLY A 137 -11.29 -17.47 -1.17
C GLY A 137 -10.68 -18.47 -2.17
N LYS A 138 -9.83 -17.99 -3.10
CA LYS A 138 -9.17 -18.81 -4.13
C LYS A 138 -7.66 -18.65 -4.03
N ASN A 139 -6.94 -19.72 -4.34
CA ASN A 139 -5.48 -19.76 -4.51
C ASN A 139 -5.07 -21.01 -5.32
N LYS A 140 -3.76 -21.24 -5.50
CA LYS A 140 -3.22 -22.41 -6.21
C LYS A 140 -3.69 -23.76 -5.67
N ALA A 141 -4.00 -23.87 -4.37
CA ALA A 141 -4.49 -25.11 -3.78
C ALA A 141 -5.95 -25.38 -4.17
N THR A 142 -6.75 -24.33 -4.40
CA THR A 142 -8.13 -24.47 -4.89
C THR A 142 -8.23 -24.77 -6.39
N HIS A 143 -7.21 -24.42 -7.18
CA HIS A 143 -7.19 -24.66 -8.64
C HIS A 143 -5.80 -25.16 -9.09
N PRO A 144 -5.40 -26.40 -8.73
CA PRO A 144 -4.09 -26.93 -9.08
C PRO A 144 -3.85 -26.93 -10.59
N GLY A 145 -2.66 -26.50 -11.02
CA GLY A 145 -2.24 -26.50 -12.42
C GLY A 145 -2.67 -25.29 -13.26
N ASN A 146 -3.46 -24.36 -12.70
CA ASN A 146 -3.90 -23.15 -13.40
C ASN A 146 -3.43 -21.87 -12.69
N LEU A 147 -3.18 -20.82 -13.47
CA LEU A 147 -2.95 -19.48 -12.94
C LEU A 147 -4.24 -18.97 -12.27
N VAL A 148 -4.18 -18.65 -10.98
CA VAL A 148 -5.28 -18.04 -10.24
C VAL A 148 -5.03 -16.54 -10.19
N LYS A 149 -5.84 -15.78 -10.91
CA LYS A 149 -5.76 -14.31 -10.99
C LYS A 149 -7.13 -13.68 -11.16
N GLN A 150 -7.21 -12.36 -11.07
CA GLN A 150 -8.39 -11.56 -11.41
C GLN A 150 -7.98 -10.37 -12.27
N ASP A 151 -8.47 -10.31 -13.50
CA ASP A 151 -8.14 -9.23 -14.44
C ASP A 151 -8.99 -7.97 -14.21
N ARG A 152 -9.96 -8.02 -13.28
CA ARG A 152 -10.85 -6.91 -12.89
C ARG A 152 -10.97 -6.78 -11.38
N PRO A 153 -11.16 -5.56 -10.84
CA PRO A 153 -11.41 -5.34 -9.43
C PRO A 153 -12.56 -6.21 -8.91
N GLN A 154 -12.26 -7.05 -7.93
CA GLN A 154 -13.25 -7.86 -7.21
C GLN A 154 -13.38 -7.34 -5.78
N LYS A 155 -14.61 -7.17 -5.32
CA LYS A 155 -14.88 -6.78 -3.92
C LYS A 155 -14.41 -7.89 -2.98
N VAL A 156 -13.57 -7.52 -2.02
CA VAL A 156 -13.13 -8.42 -0.94
C VAL A 156 -14.19 -8.45 0.16
N THR A 157 -14.42 -9.62 0.73
CA THR A 157 -15.34 -9.85 1.85
C THR A 157 -14.63 -10.60 2.98
N GLY A 158 -15.30 -10.85 4.10
CA GLY A 158 -14.72 -11.60 5.22
C GLY A 158 -13.86 -10.76 6.19
N TYR A 159 -14.04 -9.44 6.18
CA TYR A 159 -13.48 -8.52 7.17
C TYR A 159 -14.57 -7.57 7.69
N GLU A 160 -14.36 -7.00 8.88
CA GLU A 160 -15.26 -6.05 9.51
C GLU A 160 -14.63 -4.66 9.58
N GLY A 161 -15.47 -3.63 9.42
CA GLY A 161 -15.04 -2.25 9.55
C GLY A 161 -14.60 -1.55 8.26
N SER A 162 -14.27 -0.28 8.41
CA SER A 162 -13.71 0.57 7.38
C SER A 162 -12.19 0.50 7.36
N VAL A 163 -11.61 0.16 6.21
CA VAL A 163 -10.17 0.14 5.96
C VAL A 163 -9.58 1.54 6.12
N ARG A 164 -8.56 1.65 6.98
CA ARG A 164 -7.84 2.89 7.30
C ARG A 164 -6.44 2.95 6.69
N HIS A 165 -5.79 1.80 6.53
CA HIS A 165 -4.50 1.69 5.86
C HIS A 165 -4.32 0.30 5.24
N ILE A 166 -3.52 0.20 4.18
CA ILE A 166 -3.20 -1.06 3.49
C ILE A 166 -1.76 -1.02 3.00
N ALA A 167 -1.07 -2.17 3.04
CA ALA A 167 0.27 -2.35 2.54
C ALA A 167 0.40 -3.73 1.89
N CYS A 168 1.28 -3.83 0.89
CA CYS A 168 1.56 -5.05 0.15
C CYS A 168 3.05 -5.40 0.27
N GLY A 169 3.36 -6.70 0.31
CA GLY A 169 4.67 -7.21 -0.08
C GLY A 169 4.63 -7.81 -1.48
N LEU A 170 5.43 -8.85 -1.72
CA LEU A 170 5.45 -9.51 -3.03
C LEU A 170 4.16 -10.27 -3.27
N ASP A 171 3.80 -11.13 -2.32
CA ASP A 171 2.66 -12.06 -2.41
C ASP A 171 1.77 -12.04 -1.16
N HIS A 172 1.86 -11.00 -0.32
CA HIS A 172 0.97 -10.81 0.83
C HIS A 172 0.42 -9.38 0.90
N THR A 173 -0.71 -9.26 1.58
CA THR A 173 -1.40 -8.00 1.84
C THR A 173 -1.76 -7.93 3.32
N VAL A 174 -1.46 -6.79 3.94
CA VAL A 174 -1.88 -6.45 5.30
C VAL A 174 -2.66 -5.15 5.25
N PHE A 175 -3.81 -5.13 5.92
CA PHE A 175 -4.61 -3.93 6.04
C PHE A 175 -5.21 -3.81 7.43
N VAL A 176 -5.51 -2.58 7.84
CA VAL A 176 -6.11 -2.28 9.14
C VAL A 176 -7.45 -1.60 8.94
N THR A 177 -8.45 -2.04 9.69
CA THR A 177 -9.74 -1.39 9.80
C THR A 177 -9.85 -0.63 11.12
N ASP A 178 -11.00 -0.06 11.42
CA ASP A 178 -11.38 0.41 12.75
C ASP A 178 -11.62 -0.72 13.77
N HIS A 179 -11.79 -1.97 13.31
CA HIS A 179 -12.04 -3.13 14.19
C HIS A 179 -10.81 -4.02 14.41
N ALA A 180 -10.03 -4.32 13.37
CA ALA A 180 -8.92 -5.27 13.44
C ALA A 180 -7.86 -5.02 12.37
N VAL A 181 -6.70 -5.66 12.55
CA VAL A 181 -5.70 -5.81 11.50
C VAL A 181 -5.93 -7.15 10.81
N TYR A 182 -5.91 -7.18 9.48
CA TYR A 182 -6.11 -8.37 8.68
C TYR A 182 -4.91 -8.64 7.79
N ALA A 183 -4.62 -9.92 7.55
CA ALA A 183 -3.61 -10.37 6.61
C ALA A 183 -4.17 -11.44 5.66
N MET A 184 -3.65 -11.46 4.43
CA MET A 184 -3.98 -12.44 3.39
C MET A 184 -2.80 -12.63 2.42
N GLY A 185 -2.74 -13.75 1.73
CA GLY A 185 -1.70 -14.10 0.76
C GLY A 185 -0.74 -15.19 1.23
N TRP A 186 0.48 -15.14 0.71
CA TRP A 186 1.54 -16.09 1.01
C TRP A 186 2.02 -15.92 2.44
N GLY A 187 2.18 -17.04 3.15
CA GLY A 187 2.55 -17.01 4.57
C GLY A 187 3.87 -17.67 4.93
N ALA A 188 4.59 -18.34 4.03
CA ALA A 188 5.63 -19.29 4.47
C ALA A 188 6.80 -18.66 5.27
N ASP A 189 7.02 -17.34 5.19
CA ASP A 189 8.05 -16.63 5.95
C ASP A 189 7.50 -15.90 7.19
N GLY A 190 6.21 -16.06 7.50
CA GLY A 190 5.55 -15.44 8.65
C GLY A 190 4.97 -14.06 8.38
N GLN A 191 5.01 -13.57 7.14
CA GLN A 191 4.59 -12.19 6.77
C GLN A 191 3.11 -11.89 7.01
N LEU A 192 2.30 -12.92 7.26
CA LEU A 192 0.90 -12.76 7.66
C LEU A 192 0.73 -12.57 9.18
N GLY A 193 1.72 -12.94 9.99
CA GLY A 193 1.72 -12.72 11.44
C GLY A 193 0.65 -13.51 12.24
N LEU A 194 0.08 -14.57 11.65
CA LEU A 194 -1.18 -15.16 12.14
C LEU A 194 -1.02 -16.18 13.28
N ASP A 195 0.15 -16.80 13.45
CA ASP A 195 0.35 -17.88 14.41
C ASP A 195 1.81 -17.93 14.89
N LYS A 196 2.03 -18.48 16.09
CA LYS A 196 3.34 -18.52 16.77
C LYS A 196 4.23 -19.66 16.28
N SER A 197 3.64 -20.76 15.84
CA SER A 197 4.33 -22.04 15.69
C SER A 197 4.44 -22.49 14.23
N TRP A 198 3.54 -22.03 13.37
CA TRP A 198 3.53 -22.40 11.97
C TRP A 198 2.96 -21.25 11.13
N SER A 199 3.31 -21.18 9.85
CA SER A 199 2.68 -20.23 8.95
C SER A 199 2.22 -20.87 7.65
N SER A 200 1.08 -20.41 7.17
CA SER A 200 0.39 -20.93 6.00
C SER A 200 -0.26 -19.80 5.22
N ASP A 201 -0.48 -20.03 3.93
CA ASP A 201 -1.21 -19.11 3.06
C ASP A 201 -2.63 -18.85 3.60
N ALA A 202 -3.12 -17.63 3.40
CA ALA A 202 -4.48 -17.24 3.74
C ALA A 202 -5.18 -16.65 2.51
N CYS A 203 -6.15 -17.39 1.95
CA CYS A 203 -6.87 -16.95 0.75
C CYS A 203 -8.11 -16.08 1.03
N VAL A 204 -8.41 -15.83 2.30
CA VAL A 204 -9.41 -14.86 2.78
C VAL A 204 -8.75 -13.98 3.84
N PRO A 205 -9.22 -12.74 4.09
CA PRO A 205 -8.74 -11.93 5.18
C PRO A 205 -8.83 -12.69 6.51
N LYS A 206 -7.70 -12.81 7.22
CA LYS A 206 -7.65 -13.39 8.57
C LYS A 206 -7.24 -12.33 9.58
N PRO A 207 -7.92 -12.23 10.73
CA PRO A 207 -7.55 -11.27 11.76
C PRO A 207 -6.19 -11.65 12.37
N LEU A 208 -5.30 -10.67 12.39
CA LEU A 208 -3.99 -10.68 13.03
C LEU A 208 -4.15 -10.29 14.51
N ARG A 209 -3.38 -10.90 15.41
CA ARG A 209 -3.35 -10.52 16.83
C ARG A 209 -2.49 -9.27 17.05
N LEU A 210 -2.99 -8.11 16.61
CA LEU A 210 -2.39 -6.80 16.81
C LEU A 210 -3.49 -5.78 17.10
N ASP A 211 -3.24 -4.83 18.00
CA ASP A 211 -4.19 -3.74 18.28
C ASP A 211 -4.49 -2.97 16.98
N PRO A 212 -5.76 -2.67 16.65
CA PRO A 212 -6.12 -1.97 15.43
C PRO A 212 -5.69 -0.50 15.41
N LYS A 213 -5.15 0.08 16.49
CA LYS A 213 -4.59 1.46 16.55
C LYS A 213 -3.27 1.60 15.79
N VAL A 214 -3.27 1.12 14.56
CA VAL A 214 -2.16 1.27 13.61
C VAL A 214 -2.31 2.61 12.91
N LYS A 215 -1.24 3.40 12.96
CA LYS A 215 -1.07 4.68 12.24
C LYS A 215 -0.63 4.45 10.80
N ARG A 216 0.35 3.55 10.58
CA ARG A 216 0.90 3.23 9.26
C ARG A 216 1.33 1.77 9.19
N LEU A 217 1.08 1.14 8.05
CA LEU A 217 1.69 -0.13 7.65
C LEU A 217 2.71 0.12 6.54
N ALA A 218 3.81 -0.63 6.55
CA ALA A 218 4.74 -0.70 5.43
C ALA A 218 5.09 -2.16 5.16
N GLY A 219 4.86 -2.61 3.94
CA GLY A 219 5.20 -3.96 3.47
C GLY A 219 6.28 -3.88 2.41
N SER A 220 7.17 -4.85 2.40
CA SER A 220 8.06 -5.15 1.28
C SER A 220 8.31 -6.65 1.26
N THR A 221 9.04 -7.12 0.25
CA THR A 221 9.42 -8.55 0.05
C THR A 221 8.44 -9.50 0.73
N ASP A 222 8.88 -10.03 1.88
CA ASP A 222 8.17 -11.01 2.68
C ASP A 222 8.16 -10.61 4.17
N TYR A 223 8.06 -9.31 4.47
CA TYR A 223 7.93 -8.81 5.84
C TYR A 223 7.05 -7.55 5.93
N THR A 224 6.61 -7.24 7.15
CA THR A 224 5.71 -6.11 7.42
C THR A 224 6.18 -5.33 8.65
N LEU A 225 6.08 -4.01 8.57
CA LEU A 225 6.23 -3.07 9.67
C LEU A 225 4.88 -2.43 10.00
N ALA A 226 4.61 -2.22 11.29
CA ALA A 226 3.49 -1.42 11.76
C ALA A 226 3.97 -0.34 12.72
N LEU A 227 3.58 0.91 12.44
CA LEU A 227 3.71 2.04 13.35
C LEU A 227 2.34 2.27 14.00
N MET A 228 2.29 2.17 15.32
CA MET A 228 1.08 2.37 16.11
C MET A 228 0.81 3.85 16.38
N ASP A 229 -0.42 4.20 16.76
CA ASP A 229 -0.82 5.58 17.07
C ASP A 229 -0.06 6.17 18.27
N ASP A 230 0.36 5.32 19.21
CA ASP A 230 1.18 5.70 20.37
C ASP A 230 2.69 5.76 20.06
N GLY A 231 3.08 5.54 18.80
CA GLY A 231 4.47 5.58 18.35
C GLY A 231 5.25 4.28 18.54
N GLN A 232 4.61 3.20 19.00
CA GLN A 232 5.25 1.88 19.04
C GLN A 232 5.52 1.35 17.64
N LEU A 233 6.65 0.66 17.47
CA LEU A 233 7.04 0.01 16.23
C LEU A 233 6.94 -1.52 16.38
N TRP A 234 6.34 -2.18 15.40
CA TRP A 234 6.18 -3.62 15.34
C TRP A 234 6.65 -4.17 14.00
N THR A 235 7.11 -5.42 13.97
CA THR A 235 7.59 -6.12 12.76
C THR A 235 7.22 -7.60 12.79
N TRP A 236 7.06 -8.21 11.62
CA TRP A 236 6.95 -9.66 11.44
C TRP A 236 7.26 -10.08 9.99
N GLY A 237 7.42 -11.38 9.75
CA GLY A 237 7.83 -11.96 8.48
C GLY A 237 9.31 -12.33 8.40
N ASN A 238 9.84 -12.33 7.17
CA ASN A 238 11.23 -12.63 6.87
C ASN A 238 12.16 -11.68 7.64
N SER A 239 13.16 -12.27 8.32
CA SER A 239 14.20 -11.55 9.05
C SER A 239 15.61 -12.08 8.75
N GLU A 240 15.80 -12.80 7.65
CA GLU A 240 17.10 -13.38 7.23
C GLU A 240 18.21 -12.34 7.08
N TYR A 241 17.86 -11.09 6.76
CA TYR A 241 18.78 -9.96 6.60
C TYR A 241 18.75 -9.00 7.82
N GLY A 242 18.09 -9.40 8.91
CA GLY A 242 18.00 -8.62 10.14
C GLY A 242 16.88 -7.57 10.18
N GLN A 243 15.92 -7.63 9.24
CA GLN A 243 14.76 -6.71 9.20
C GLN A 243 13.96 -6.70 10.50
N GLY A 244 13.94 -7.84 11.22
CA GLY A 244 13.29 -7.99 12.51
C GLY A 244 13.93 -7.26 13.69
N MET A 245 15.14 -6.72 13.52
CA MET A 245 15.91 -5.99 14.56
C MET A 245 16.06 -6.74 15.90
N GLN A 246 16.20 -8.07 15.86
CA GLN A 246 16.31 -8.90 17.07
C GLN A 246 17.75 -9.01 17.61
N GLY A 247 18.75 -8.61 16.82
CA GLY A 247 20.16 -8.69 17.21
C GLY A 247 20.72 -10.12 17.31
N ALA A 248 19.99 -11.10 16.79
CA ALA A 248 20.38 -12.48 16.57
C ALA A 248 19.92 -12.90 15.16
N LYS A 249 20.50 -13.97 14.62
CA LYS A 249 20.05 -14.54 13.35
C LYS A 249 18.73 -15.27 13.58
N ILE A 250 17.64 -14.65 13.16
CA ILE A 250 16.29 -15.21 13.17
C ILE A 250 15.79 -15.12 11.74
N ASP A 251 15.52 -16.26 11.12
CA ASP A 251 15.14 -16.30 9.71
C ASP A 251 13.71 -15.79 9.51
N ARG A 252 12.80 -16.10 10.45
CA ARG A 252 11.37 -15.80 10.34
C ARG A 252 10.76 -15.38 11.67
N ILE A 253 9.91 -14.36 11.62
CA ILE A 253 9.11 -13.88 12.74
C ILE A 253 7.64 -14.16 12.40
N LEU A 254 7.04 -15.16 13.04
CA LEU A 254 5.72 -15.68 12.65
C LEU A 254 4.54 -14.89 13.21
N GLU A 255 4.79 -14.02 14.20
CA GLU A 255 3.80 -13.13 14.80
C GLU A 255 4.38 -11.72 14.99
N PRO A 256 3.54 -10.66 15.07
CA PRO A 256 4.01 -9.31 15.35
C PRO A 256 4.82 -9.27 16.64
N ILE A 257 6.07 -8.80 16.53
CA ILE A 257 6.91 -8.50 17.68
C ILE A 257 7.17 -7.00 17.73
N LYS A 258 7.17 -6.46 18.95
CA LYS A 258 7.50 -5.07 19.19
C LYS A 258 9.00 -4.86 19.00
N ILE A 259 9.40 -3.74 18.42
CA ILE A 259 10.77 -3.24 18.40
C ILE A 259 10.87 -2.12 19.46
N GLU A 260 11.81 -2.24 20.39
CA GLU A 260 12.04 -1.19 21.38
C GLU A 260 12.76 0.00 20.74
N ALA A 261 11.95 0.95 20.26
CA ALA A 261 12.36 2.20 19.65
C ALA A 261 11.58 3.37 20.26
N SER A 262 12.25 4.49 20.51
CA SER A 262 11.62 5.70 21.05
C SER A 262 11.45 6.78 19.98
N GLY A 263 10.30 7.44 19.96
CA GLY A 263 10.07 8.65 19.15
C GLY A 263 9.91 8.38 17.66
N VAL A 264 9.48 7.19 17.27
CA VAL A 264 9.21 6.86 15.87
C VAL A 264 8.02 7.67 15.35
N VAL A 265 8.20 8.32 14.21
CA VAL A 265 7.16 9.17 13.58
C VAL A 265 6.77 8.69 12.18
N ASP A 266 7.66 7.98 11.48
CA ASP A 266 7.41 7.42 10.16
C ASP A 266 8.23 6.16 9.87
N ILE A 267 7.76 5.33 8.93
CA ILE A 267 8.37 4.05 8.55
C ILE A 267 8.36 3.85 7.03
N ALA A 268 9.39 3.16 6.52
CA ALA A 268 9.44 2.67 5.15
C ALA A 268 10.10 1.29 5.09
N ALA A 269 9.58 0.42 4.24
CA ALA A 269 10.10 -0.92 4.01
C ALA A 269 10.69 -1.00 2.59
N GLY A 270 11.99 -1.29 2.50
CA GLY A 270 12.68 -1.68 1.27
C GLY A 270 12.86 -3.20 1.21
N GLY A 271 13.45 -3.70 0.11
CA GLY A 271 13.52 -5.13 -0.16
C GLY A 271 14.10 -5.96 1.00
N PRO A 272 15.40 -5.84 1.30
CA PRO A 272 16.00 -6.49 2.48
C PRO A 272 16.25 -5.52 3.66
N PHE A 273 15.72 -4.29 3.64
CA PHE A 273 16.06 -3.27 4.64
C PHE A 273 14.86 -2.41 5.02
N SER A 274 14.92 -1.79 6.19
CA SER A 274 13.90 -0.88 6.71
C SER A 274 14.49 0.49 7.03
N VAL A 275 13.70 1.54 6.90
CA VAL A 275 14.08 2.90 7.28
C VAL A 275 13.02 3.46 8.23
N VAL A 276 13.47 4.07 9.32
CA VAL A 276 12.60 4.62 10.36
C VAL A 276 12.99 6.07 10.61
N LEU A 277 12.00 6.96 10.61
CA LEU A 277 12.16 8.36 10.99
C LEU A 277 11.78 8.54 12.46
N THR A 278 12.63 9.23 13.21
CA THR A 278 12.36 9.59 14.61
C THR A 278 12.28 11.10 14.79
N GLY A 279 11.36 11.55 15.64
CA GLY A 279 11.25 12.95 16.04
C GLY A 279 12.19 13.29 17.20
N MET A 280 12.81 14.47 17.18
CA MET A 280 13.57 14.96 18.33
C MET A 280 12.61 15.57 19.36
N ASN A 281 12.28 14.82 20.41
CA ASN A 281 11.70 15.41 21.63
C ASN A 281 12.81 15.56 22.68
N ASN A 282 13.26 16.80 22.91
CA ASN A 282 14.18 17.24 23.97
C ASN A 282 15.48 16.42 24.17
N ARG A 283 16.54 16.76 23.41
CA ARG A 283 17.97 16.45 23.70
C ARG A 283 18.33 15.00 24.05
N LYS A 284 17.50 14.02 23.75
CA LYS A 284 17.83 12.59 23.89
C LYS A 284 17.88 11.95 22.52
N THR A 285 19.01 11.33 22.22
CA THR A 285 19.15 10.43 21.06
C THR A 285 18.08 9.34 21.16
N PRO A 286 17.46 8.93 20.04
CA PRO A 286 16.55 7.79 20.03
C PRO A 286 17.23 6.58 20.68
N ARG A 287 16.54 5.95 21.65
CA ARG A 287 17.01 4.71 22.24
C ARG A 287 16.48 3.55 21.40
N TRP A 288 17.40 2.65 21.08
CA TRP A 288 17.12 1.40 20.41
C TRP A 288 17.60 0.29 21.33
N SER A 289 16.73 -0.66 21.63
CA SER A 289 17.12 -1.88 22.32
C SER A 289 16.51 -3.09 21.63
N ARG A 290 17.19 -4.22 21.78
CA ARG A 290 16.71 -5.50 21.26
C ARG A 290 15.50 -5.93 22.09
N SER A 291 14.48 -6.46 21.43
CA SER A 291 13.40 -7.15 22.13
C SER A 291 13.92 -8.52 22.53
N PHE A 292 13.98 -8.80 23.83
CA PHE A 292 14.29 -10.13 24.34
C PHE A 292 12.96 -10.81 24.61
N HIS A 293 12.60 -11.82 23.81
CA HIS A 293 11.53 -12.77 24.12
C HIS A 293 12.13 -14.17 24.10
#